data_AF-A0A7R9DQZ2-F1
#
_entry.id   AF-A0A7R9DQZ2-F1
#
_cell.length_a   1.000
_cell.length_b   1.000
_cell.length_c   1.000
_cell.angle_alpha   90.00
_cell.angle_beta   90.00
_cell.angle_gamma   90.00
#
_symmetry.space_group_name_H-M   'P 1'
#
loop_
_entity.id
_entity.type
_entity.pdbx_description
1 polymer ?
#
loop_
_entity_poly.entity_id
_entity_poly.type
_entity_poly.pdbx_seq_one_letter_code
_entity_poly.pdbx_strand_id
1 'polypeptide(L)'
;MTSRITYIEMCCNLLESCGRFLFRHPDSHQRTKAYLEQMMRKKSVTALDSRYVTMIENAYYHVNPPELAPYVKKERPPMHEFIRKILYQDLTKPNTDKVLRLMRKLEWDNEELASYAVKCLTFAFNVKYYNIRCLANLVAGLVTYQECVGTQVVDGVMEDIRLGMEINLAKHNQRRVAMVKYLGELYNYRMVESGDVFKVRLIVY
;
A
#
# COMPACT_ATOMS: atom_id res chain seq x y z
N MET A 1 13.59 42.62 11.95
CA MET A 1 12.81 41.35 11.81
C MET A 1 13.41 40.44 10.73
N THR A 2 13.92 41.03 9.63
CA THR A 2 14.55 40.35 8.49
C THR A 2 15.73 39.45 8.83
N SER A 3 16.63 39.87 9.73
CA SER A 3 17.82 39.07 10.11
C SER A 3 17.43 37.74 10.76
N ARG A 4 16.37 37.70 11.57
CA ARG A 4 15.93 36.49 12.29
C ARG A 4 15.44 35.38 11.36
N ILE A 5 14.92 35.75 10.20
CA ILE A 5 14.33 34.85 9.21
C ILE A 5 15.42 34.14 8.42
N THR A 6 16.49 34.85 8.05
CA THR A 6 17.64 34.29 7.32
C THR A 6 18.37 33.21 8.12
N TYR A 7 18.40 33.32 9.46
CA TYR A 7 19.02 32.30 10.31
C TYR A 7 18.29 30.97 10.30
N ILE A 8 16.95 30.96 10.13
CA ILE A 8 16.17 29.72 10.08
C ILE A 8 16.52 28.94 8.81
N GLU A 9 16.56 29.62 7.67
CA GLU A 9 16.91 29.01 6.38
C GLU A 9 18.34 28.46 6.38
N MET A 10 19.30 29.22 6.92
CA MET A 10 20.70 28.76 7.05
C MET A 10 20.82 27.52 7.95
N CYS A 11 20.11 27.48 9.08
CA CYS A 11 20.10 26.33 9.97
C CYS A 11 19.45 25.09 9.33
N CYS A 12 18.33 25.25 8.63
CA CYS A 12 17.67 24.15 7.91
C CYS A 12 18.61 23.58 6.83
N ASN A 13 19.24 24.44 6.02
CA ASN A 13 20.18 24.02 4.97
C ASN A 13 21.40 23.26 5.53
N LEU A 14 21.91 23.69 6.69
CA LEU A 14 22.99 22.98 7.38
C LEU A 14 22.56 21.57 7.81
N LEU A 15 21.39 21.46 8.44
CA LEU A 15 20.84 20.17 8.90
C LEU A 15 20.49 19.22 7.74
N GLU A 16 20.03 19.76 6.62
CA GLU A 16 19.82 18.98 5.40
C GLU A 16 21.13 18.42 4.84
N SER A 17 22.21 19.19 4.90
CA SER A 17 23.51 18.79 4.34
C SER A 17 24.26 17.78 5.23
N CYS A 18 24.42 18.08 6.52
CA CYS A 18 25.27 17.29 7.42
C CYS A 18 24.56 16.75 8.67
N GLY A 19 23.29 17.08 8.89
CA GLY A 19 22.57 16.71 10.11
C GLY A 19 22.45 15.21 10.32
N ARG A 20 22.25 14.41 9.27
CA ARG A 20 22.24 12.93 9.37
C ARG A 20 23.55 12.35 9.86
N PHE A 21 24.68 12.92 9.42
CA PHE A 21 26.01 12.47 9.84
C PHE A 21 26.25 12.81 11.31
N LEU A 22 25.96 14.05 11.71
CA LEU A 22 26.11 14.52 13.09
C LEU A 22 25.17 13.79 14.07
N PHE A 23 23.97 13.43 13.62
CA PHE A 23 23.03 12.68 14.44
C PHE A 23 23.37 11.19 14.55
N ARG A 24 24.16 10.60 13.64
CA ARG A 24 24.55 9.18 13.72
C ARG A 24 25.88 8.96 14.42
N HIS A 25 26.71 9.99 14.55
CA HIS A 25 28.00 9.89 15.19
C HIS A 25 27.86 9.95 16.72
N PRO A 26 28.44 9.01 17.50
CA PRO A 26 28.24 8.92 18.95
C PRO A 26 28.65 10.21 19.69
N ASP A 27 29.76 10.83 19.28
CA ASP A 27 30.27 12.05 19.93
C ASP A 27 29.41 13.31 19.73
N SER A 28 28.68 13.40 18.61
CA SER A 28 27.87 14.58 18.25
C SER A 28 26.37 14.32 18.28
N HIS A 29 25.93 13.08 18.49
CA HIS A 29 24.52 12.68 18.58
C HIS A 29 23.76 13.49 19.63
N GLN A 30 24.24 13.49 20.86
CA GLN A 30 23.56 14.14 21.98
C GLN A 30 23.38 15.65 21.77
N ARG A 31 24.41 16.30 21.22
CA ARG A 31 24.38 17.75 20.91
C ARG A 31 23.41 18.04 19.76
N THR A 32 23.46 17.24 18.70
CA THR A 32 22.58 17.40 17.53
C THR A 32 21.12 17.17 17.90
N LYS A 33 20.84 16.18 18.74
CA LYS A 33 19.50 15.91 19.29
C LYS A 33 18.96 17.10 20.08
N ALA A 34 19.76 17.66 21.00
CA ALA A 34 19.37 18.83 21.77
C ALA A 34 19.06 20.05 20.87
N TYR A 35 19.83 20.28 19.81
CA TYR A 35 19.57 21.36 18.86
C TYR A 35 18.27 21.15 18.06
N LEU A 36 18.00 19.92 17.60
CA LEU A 36 16.75 19.58 16.90
C LEU A 36 15.52 19.80 17.81
N GLU A 37 15.60 19.40 19.08
CA GLU A 37 14.53 19.62 20.06
C GLU A 37 14.31 21.12 20.33
N GLN A 38 15.38 21.90 20.46
CA GLN A 38 15.27 23.36 20.62
C GLN A 38 14.64 24.04 19.40
N MET A 39 14.95 23.57 18.19
CA MET A 39 14.37 24.07 16.95
C MET A 39 12.86 23.80 16.87
N MET A 40 12.43 22.59 17.26
CA MET A 40 11.01 22.23 17.36
C MET A 40 10.27 23.01 18.47
N ARG A 41 10.91 23.26 19.61
CA ARG A 41 10.35 24.10 20.69
C ARG A 41 10.23 25.56 20.26
N LYS A 42 11.23 26.11 19.56
CA LYS A 42 11.16 27.48 19.03
C LYS A 42 10.06 27.61 17.99
N LYS A 43 9.84 26.59 17.16
CA LYS A 43 8.72 26.52 16.22
C LYS A 43 7.36 26.59 16.93
N SER A 44 7.18 25.92 18.06
CA SER A 44 5.88 25.90 18.76
C SER A 44 5.60 27.17 19.56
N VAL A 45 6.62 27.83 20.09
CA VAL A 45 6.48 29.05 20.91
C VAL A 45 6.49 30.33 20.07
N THR A 46 7.07 30.29 18.87
CA THR A 46 7.15 31.45 17.97
C THR A 46 6.09 31.35 16.89
N ALA A 47 5.26 32.40 16.72
CA ALA A 47 4.36 32.51 15.58
C ALA A 47 5.16 32.75 14.28
N LEU A 48 5.59 31.65 13.65
CA LEU A 48 6.30 31.65 12.37
C LEU A 48 5.30 31.48 11.22
N ASP A 49 5.64 32.06 10.07
CA ASP A 49 4.89 31.81 8.83
C ASP A 49 4.94 30.31 8.44
N SER A 50 3.86 29.83 7.83
CA SER A 50 3.63 28.42 7.49
C SER A 50 4.78 27.81 6.70
N ARG A 51 5.41 28.60 5.80
CA ARG A 51 6.58 28.17 5.03
C ARG A 51 7.75 27.74 5.92
N TYR A 52 8.07 28.51 6.96
CA TYR A 52 9.20 28.22 7.85
C TYR A 52 8.89 27.07 8.79
N VAL A 53 7.63 26.94 9.21
CA VAL A 53 7.15 25.77 9.97
C VAL A 53 7.40 24.48 9.18
N THR A 54 6.99 24.44 7.91
CA THR A 54 7.21 23.28 7.04
C THR A 54 8.69 23.01 6.79
N MET A 55 9.51 24.06 6.59
CA MET A 55 10.95 23.90 6.39
C MET A 55 11.64 23.29 7.63
N ILE A 56 11.25 23.71 8.83
CA ILE A 56 11.77 23.16 10.10
C ILE A 56 11.39 21.68 10.25
N GLU A 57 10.13 21.32 9.96
CA GLU A 57 9.65 19.94 10.03
C GLU A 57 10.39 19.04 9.05
N ASN A 58 10.56 19.49 7.81
CA ASN A 58 11.29 18.74 6.78
C ASN A 58 12.74 18.48 7.19
N ALA A 59 13.46 19.50 7.67
CA ALA A 59 14.83 19.33 8.16
C ALA A 59 14.91 18.40 9.37
N TYR A 60 13.96 18.49 10.31
CA TYR A 60 13.90 17.61 11.48
C TYR A 60 13.70 16.14 11.08
N TYR A 61 12.67 15.85 10.29
CA TYR A 61 12.39 14.49 9.84
C TYR A 61 13.41 13.96 8.82
N HIS A 62 14.15 14.85 8.15
CA HIS A 62 15.28 14.45 7.32
C HIS A 62 16.41 13.88 8.18
N VAL A 63 16.73 14.50 9.32
CA VAL A 63 17.83 14.09 10.21
C VAL A 63 17.45 12.90 11.10
N ASN A 64 16.27 12.97 11.71
CA ASN A 64 15.72 11.91 12.56
C ASN A 64 14.42 11.38 11.93
N PRO A 65 14.52 10.52 10.89
CA PRO A 65 13.33 9.90 10.32
C PRO A 65 12.61 9.11 11.42
N PRO A 66 11.27 9.18 11.49
CA PRO A 66 10.51 8.43 12.48
C PRO A 66 10.89 6.95 12.37
N GLU A 67 11.04 6.29 13.53
CA GLU A 67 11.32 4.86 13.58
C GLU A 67 10.23 4.14 12.78
N LEU A 68 10.60 3.65 11.60
CA LEU A 68 9.76 2.74 10.85
C LEU A 68 9.67 1.48 11.71
N ALA A 69 8.47 1.20 12.22
CA ALA A 69 8.23 0.00 13.00
C ALA A 69 8.88 -1.20 12.28
N PRO A 70 9.71 -2.00 12.96
CA PRO A 70 10.43 -3.09 12.32
C PRO A 70 9.42 -3.97 11.58
N TYR A 71 9.65 -4.18 10.29
CA TYR A 71 8.78 -5.00 9.47
C TYR A 71 8.83 -6.44 9.99
N VAL A 72 7.88 -6.82 10.83
CA VAL A 72 7.74 -8.20 11.31
C VAL A 72 7.26 -9.04 10.14
N LYS A 73 8.17 -9.85 9.58
CA LYS A 73 7.81 -10.84 8.55
C LYS A 73 6.93 -11.90 9.23
N LYS A 74 5.62 -11.78 9.04
CA LYS A 74 4.65 -12.78 9.54
C LYS A 74 5.06 -14.17 9.06
N GLU A 75 5.33 -15.08 9.98
CA GLU A 75 5.54 -16.50 9.67
C GLU A 75 4.27 -17.04 9.02
N ARG A 76 4.43 -17.73 7.89
CA ARG A 76 3.31 -18.24 7.09
C ARG A 76 3.58 -19.69 6.72
N PRO A 77 2.53 -20.53 6.64
CA PRO A 77 2.65 -21.87 6.09
C PRO A 77 3.25 -21.85 4.68
N PRO A 78 4.03 -22.88 4.29
CA PRO A 78 4.68 -22.94 2.99
C PRO A 78 3.67 -22.88 1.82
N MET A 79 2.48 -23.46 2.00
CA MET A 79 1.40 -23.39 1.00
C MET A 79 0.88 -21.96 0.78
N HIS A 80 0.77 -21.17 1.85
CA HIS A 80 0.38 -19.76 1.76
C HIS A 80 1.45 -18.93 1.06
N GLU A 81 2.73 -19.19 1.35
CA GLU A 81 3.83 -18.53 0.63
C GLU A 81 3.85 -18.90 -0.85
N PHE A 82 3.59 -20.16 -1.18
CA PHE A 82 3.49 -20.63 -2.56
C PHE A 82 2.40 -19.89 -3.34
N ILE A 83 1.17 -19.80 -2.80
CA ILE A 83 0.05 -19.08 -3.43
C ILE A 83 0.41 -17.60 -3.66
N ARG A 84 1.03 -16.95 -2.68
CA ARG A 84 1.46 -15.55 -2.83
C ARG A 84 2.55 -15.39 -3.88
N LYS A 85 3.50 -16.32 -3.95
CA LYS A 85 4.59 -16.26 -4.93
C LYS A 85 4.04 -16.37 -6.35
N ILE A 86 3.18 -17.37 -6.60
CA ILE A 86 2.62 -17.57 -7.94
C ILE A 86 1.71 -16.40 -8.39
N LEU A 87 0.93 -15.82 -7.46
CA LEU A 87 0.00 -14.73 -7.78
C LEU A 87 0.67 -13.35 -7.84
N TYR A 88 1.58 -13.04 -6.92
CA TYR A 88 2.12 -11.67 -6.79
C TYR A 88 3.47 -11.47 -7.46
N GLN A 89 4.29 -12.53 -7.58
CA GLN A 89 5.63 -12.44 -8.17
C GLN A 89 5.64 -13.01 -9.58
N ASP A 90 5.14 -14.23 -9.74
CA ASP A 90 5.29 -14.96 -10.99
C ASP A 90 4.23 -14.55 -12.02
N LEU A 91 3.00 -14.18 -11.62
CA LEU A 91 1.92 -13.89 -12.56
C LEU A 91 2.30 -12.82 -13.60
N THR A 92 2.35 -13.24 -14.86
CA THR A 92 2.59 -12.42 -16.06
C THR A 92 1.72 -12.92 -17.22
N LYS A 93 1.55 -12.08 -18.25
CA LYS A 93 0.76 -12.43 -19.44
C LYS A 93 1.12 -13.78 -20.09
N PRO A 94 2.40 -14.12 -20.35
CA PRO A 94 2.75 -15.39 -21.01
C PRO A 94 2.65 -16.63 -20.11
N ASN A 95 2.57 -16.46 -18.78
CA ASN A 95 2.54 -17.60 -17.87
C ASN A 95 1.19 -17.79 -17.16
N THR A 96 0.17 -17.04 -17.56
CA THR A 96 -1.16 -17.11 -16.96
C THR A 96 -1.73 -18.53 -17.03
N ASP A 97 -1.55 -19.25 -18.15
CA ASP A 97 -1.98 -20.65 -18.29
C ASP A 97 -1.25 -21.61 -17.34
N LYS A 98 0.05 -21.37 -17.09
CA LYS A 98 0.83 -22.18 -16.15
C LYS A 98 0.34 -21.95 -14.73
N VAL A 99 0.10 -20.70 -14.36
CA VAL A 99 -0.46 -20.34 -13.04
C VAL A 99 -1.87 -20.91 -12.87
N LEU A 100 -2.72 -20.85 -13.89
CA LEU A 100 -4.06 -21.45 -13.87
C LEU A 100 -3.99 -22.96 -13.61
N ARG A 101 -3.10 -23.68 -14.30
CA ARG A 101 -2.90 -25.12 -14.06
C ARG A 101 -2.42 -25.43 -12.64
N LEU A 102 -1.60 -24.56 -12.04
CA LEU A 102 -1.16 -24.71 -10.66
C LEU A 102 -2.30 -24.42 -9.66
N MET A 103 -3.08 -23.35 -9.89
CA MET A 103 -4.22 -23.01 -9.04
C MET A 103 -5.30 -24.09 -9.05
N ARG A 104 -5.51 -24.76 -10.18
CA ARG A 104 -6.43 -25.90 -10.28
C ARG A 104 -5.98 -27.14 -9.49
N LYS A 105 -4.67 -27.28 -9.24
CA LYS A 105 -4.10 -28.41 -8.48
C LYS A 105 -4.09 -28.17 -6.97
N LEU A 106 -4.53 -27.00 -6.51
CA LEU A 106 -4.69 -26.76 -5.08
C LEU A 106 -5.80 -27.65 -4.53
N GLU A 107 -5.66 -28.05 -3.27
CA GLU A 107 -6.67 -28.83 -2.55
C GLU A 107 -7.84 -27.90 -2.16
N TRP A 108 -8.80 -27.74 -3.07
CA TRP A 108 -9.99 -26.92 -2.86
C TRP A 108 -10.97 -27.51 -1.84
N ASP A 109 -10.83 -28.78 -1.48
CA ASP A 109 -11.60 -29.44 -0.42
C ASP A 109 -11.24 -28.92 0.98
N ASN A 110 -10.02 -28.39 1.16
CA ASN A 110 -9.60 -27.77 2.39
C ASN A 110 -10.07 -26.32 2.45
N GLU A 111 -11.07 -26.06 3.30
CA GLU A 111 -11.70 -24.74 3.46
C GLU A 111 -10.70 -23.64 3.86
N GLU A 112 -9.69 -23.94 4.68
CA GLU A 112 -8.66 -22.98 5.07
C GLU A 112 -7.80 -22.56 3.87
N LEU A 113 -7.41 -23.53 3.04
CA LEU A 113 -6.58 -23.26 1.87
C LEU A 113 -7.38 -22.55 0.77
N ALA A 114 -8.62 -22.98 0.53
CA ALA A 114 -9.53 -22.37 -0.43
C ALA A 114 -9.83 -20.91 -0.06
N SER A 115 -10.19 -20.65 1.21
CA SER A 115 -10.44 -19.29 1.69
C SER A 115 -9.19 -18.41 1.61
N TYR A 116 -7.99 -18.95 1.88
CA TYR A 116 -6.74 -18.22 1.71
C TYR A 116 -6.43 -17.89 0.24
N ALA A 117 -6.69 -18.84 -0.67
CA ALA A 117 -6.52 -18.63 -2.11
C ALA A 117 -7.47 -17.54 -2.63
N VAL A 118 -8.76 -17.61 -2.27
CA VAL A 118 -9.77 -16.58 -2.58
C VAL A 118 -9.36 -15.22 -2.03
N LYS A 119 -8.89 -15.17 -0.78
CA LYS A 119 -8.39 -13.94 -0.16
C LYS A 119 -7.22 -13.34 -0.93
N CYS A 120 -6.30 -14.17 -1.44
CA CYS A 120 -5.19 -13.70 -2.25
C CYS A 120 -5.62 -13.21 -3.65
N LEU A 121 -6.60 -13.88 -4.26
CA LEU A 121 -7.20 -13.47 -5.54
C LEU A 121 -8.00 -12.15 -5.42
N THR A 122 -8.56 -11.88 -4.24
CA THR A 122 -9.29 -10.65 -3.93
C THR A 122 -8.32 -9.45 -3.82
N PHE A 123 -7.17 -9.62 -3.16
CA PHE A 123 -6.23 -8.52 -2.90
C PHE A 123 -5.32 -8.17 -4.10
N ALA A 124 -5.92 -7.70 -5.18
CA ALA A 124 -5.24 -7.31 -6.41
C ALA A 124 -4.20 -6.19 -6.24
N PHE A 125 -4.28 -5.38 -5.18
CA PHE A 125 -3.28 -4.35 -4.88
C PHE A 125 -1.88 -4.91 -4.56
N ASN A 126 -1.77 -6.20 -4.24
CA ASN A 126 -0.47 -6.87 -4.07
C ASN A 126 0.15 -7.31 -5.42
N VAL A 127 -0.62 -7.29 -6.50
CA VAL A 127 -0.15 -7.58 -7.87
C VAL A 127 0.34 -6.29 -8.51
N LYS A 128 1.34 -6.40 -9.38
CA LYS A 128 1.80 -5.26 -10.19
C LYS A 128 0.66 -4.71 -11.04
N TYR A 129 0.51 -3.39 -11.08
CA TYR A 129 -0.63 -2.70 -11.69
C TYR A 129 -0.93 -3.12 -13.15
N TYR A 130 0.10 -3.43 -13.94
CA TYR A 130 -0.06 -3.88 -15.33
C TYR A 130 -0.51 -5.34 -15.46
N ASN A 131 -0.29 -6.17 -14.43
CA ASN A 131 -0.68 -7.59 -14.39
C ASN A 131 -2.07 -7.82 -13.79
N ILE A 132 -2.76 -6.78 -13.31
CA ILE A 132 -4.13 -6.89 -12.76
C ILE A 132 -5.09 -7.54 -13.78
N ARG A 133 -4.93 -7.24 -15.07
CA ARG A 133 -5.70 -7.90 -16.14
C ARG A 133 -5.45 -9.41 -16.19
N CYS A 134 -4.23 -9.85 -15.95
CA CYS A 134 -3.88 -11.28 -15.94
C CYS A 134 -4.51 -11.98 -14.74
N LEU A 135 -4.64 -11.29 -13.60
CA LEU A 135 -5.35 -11.80 -12.42
C LEU A 135 -6.84 -11.99 -12.71
N ALA A 136 -7.49 -11.03 -13.37
CA ALA A 136 -8.89 -11.17 -13.76
C ALA A 136 -9.10 -12.32 -14.76
N ASN A 137 -8.21 -12.48 -15.73
CA ASN A 137 -8.22 -13.63 -16.65
C ASN A 137 -8.06 -14.96 -15.92
N LEU A 138 -7.18 -15.01 -14.91
CA LEU A 138 -6.97 -16.20 -14.08
C LEU A 138 -8.24 -16.58 -13.31
N VAL A 139 -8.93 -15.59 -12.71
CA VAL A 139 -10.20 -15.82 -12.00
C VAL A 139 -11.27 -16.33 -12.96
N ALA A 140 -11.43 -15.70 -14.13
CA ALA A 140 -12.38 -16.17 -15.14
C ALA A 140 -12.11 -17.61 -15.60
N GLY A 141 -10.83 -17.97 -15.78
CA GLY A 141 -10.46 -19.35 -16.09
C GLY A 141 -10.73 -20.33 -14.94
N LEU A 142 -10.61 -19.88 -13.69
CA LEU A 142 -10.77 -20.72 -12.50
C LEU A 142 -12.25 -21.01 -12.18
N VAL A 143 -13.13 -20.05 -12.47
CA VAL A 143 -14.59 -20.13 -12.22
C VAL A 143 -15.25 -21.27 -13.00
N THR A 144 -14.68 -21.65 -14.15
CA THR A 144 -15.15 -22.81 -14.92
C THR A 144 -14.98 -24.14 -14.18
N TYR A 145 -14.09 -24.19 -13.18
CA TYR A 145 -13.86 -25.37 -12.35
C TYR A 145 -14.45 -25.19 -10.95
N GLN A 146 -14.39 -23.98 -10.40
CA GLN A 146 -14.85 -23.65 -9.06
C GLN A 146 -15.70 -22.37 -9.07
N GLU A 147 -17.00 -22.53 -9.27
CA GLU A 147 -17.95 -21.43 -9.44
C GLU A 147 -17.97 -20.47 -8.23
N CYS A 148 -17.86 -21.01 -7.01
CA CYS A 148 -17.92 -20.23 -5.77
C CYS A 148 -16.77 -19.23 -5.61
N VAL A 149 -15.64 -19.43 -6.30
CA VAL A 149 -14.49 -18.50 -6.23
C VAL A 149 -14.81 -17.18 -6.92
N GLY A 150 -15.57 -17.20 -8.02
CA GLY A 150 -15.93 -15.99 -8.74
C GLY A 150 -16.72 -15.02 -7.88
N THR A 151 -17.82 -15.52 -7.30
CA THR A 151 -18.71 -14.74 -6.44
C THR A 151 -17.97 -14.19 -5.22
N GLN A 152 -17.19 -15.03 -4.52
CA GLN A 152 -16.45 -14.60 -3.33
C GLN A 152 -15.40 -13.53 -3.63
N VAL A 153 -14.69 -13.63 -4.78
CA VAL A 153 -13.72 -12.61 -5.17
C VAL A 153 -14.41 -11.29 -5.51
N VAL A 154 -15.53 -11.34 -6.25
CA VAL A 154 -16.29 -10.14 -6.62
C VAL A 154 -16.84 -9.43 -5.38
N ASP A 155 -17.45 -10.19 -4.47
CA ASP A 155 -17.94 -9.68 -3.18
C ASP A 155 -16.80 -9.07 -2.35
N GLY A 156 -15.68 -9.77 -2.26
CA GLY A 156 -14.50 -9.29 -1.53
C GLY A 156 -13.90 -8.01 -2.12
N VAL A 157 -13.89 -7.86 -3.45
CA VAL A 157 -13.41 -6.63 -4.12
C VAL A 157 -14.35 -5.47 -3.87
N MET A 158 -15.67 -5.68 -3.98
CA MET A 158 -16.66 -4.64 -3.70
C MET A 158 -16.60 -4.18 -2.25
N GLU A 159 -16.46 -5.11 -1.32
CA GLU A 159 -16.32 -4.82 0.10
C GLU A 159 -15.04 -4.02 0.39
N ASP A 160 -13.89 -4.39 -0.21
CA ASP A 160 -12.65 -3.62 -0.04
C ASP A 160 -12.75 -2.20 -0.59
N ILE A 161 -13.50 -2.00 -1.69
CA ILE A 161 -13.76 -0.68 -2.25
C ILE A 161 -14.62 0.15 -1.30
N ARG A 162 -15.69 -0.42 -0.72
CA ARG A 162 -16.54 0.25 0.29
C ARG A 162 -15.72 0.67 1.51
N LEU A 163 -14.99 -0.26 2.11
CA LEU A 163 -14.09 0.02 3.24
C LEU A 163 -13.02 1.06 2.90
N GLY A 164 -12.49 1.02 1.67
CA GLY A 164 -11.54 2.01 1.17
C GLY A 164 -12.12 3.42 1.07
N MET A 165 -13.42 3.55 0.80
CA MET A 165 -14.13 4.83 0.79
C MET A 165 -14.46 5.34 2.19
N GLU A 166 -14.79 4.44 3.14
CA GLU A 166 -15.05 4.82 4.54
C GLU A 166 -13.81 5.34 5.26
N ILE A 167 -12.67 4.66 5.10
CA ILE A 167 -11.41 5.05 5.76
C ILE A 167 -10.81 6.32 5.12
N ASN A 168 -10.90 6.43 3.79
CA ASN A 168 -10.44 7.57 2.96
C ASN A 168 -9.06 8.17 3.32
N LEU A 169 -8.10 7.34 3.75
CA LEU A 169 -6.73 7.79 4.04
C LEU A 169 -5.89 7.89 2.77
N ALA A 170 -5.19 9.02 2.59
CA ALA A 170 -4.34 9.26 1.40
C ALA A 170 -3.27 8.16 1.18
N LYS A 171 -2.77 7.56 2.26
CA LYS A 171 -1.81 6.44 2.21
C LYS A 171 -2.34 5.19 1.48
N HIS A 172 -3.65 5.05 1.34
CA HIS A 172 -4.32 3.92 0.69
C HIS A 172 -4.83 4.24 -0.72
N ASN A 173 -4.53 5.42 -1.27
CA ASN A 173 -4.99 5.80 -2.60
C ASN A 173 -4.51 4.84 -3.70
N GLN A 174 -3.26 4.38 -3.64
CA GLN A 174 -2.74 3.40 -4.60
C GLN A 174 -3.51 2.07 -4.56
N ARG A 175 -3.83 1.59 -3.35
CA ARG A 175 -4.66 0.38 -3.17
C ARG A 175 -6.05 0.57 -3.76
N ARG A 176 -6.71 1.70 -3.48
CA ARG A 176 -8.05 2.00 -4.01
C ARG A 176 -8.06 2.01 -5.53
N VAL A 177 -7.10 2.67 -6.16
CA VAL A 177 -6.98 2.72 -7.62
C VAL A 177 -6.74 1.32 -8.21
N ALA A 178 -5.92 0.49 -7.56
CA ALA A 178 -5.70 -0.89 -8.00
C ALA A 178 -6.98 -1.75 -7.89
N MET A 179 -7.74 -1.62 -6.79
CA MET A 179 -8.98 -2.37 -6.59
C MET A 179 -10.09 -1.95 -7.56
N VAL A 180 -10.25 -0.65 -7.81
CA VAL A 180 -11.21 -0.13 -8.80
C VAL A 180 -10.84 -0.59 -10.22
N LYS A 181 -9.54 -0.56 -10.57
CA LYS A 181 -9.09 -1.13 -11.84
C LYS A 181 -9.41 -2.62 -11.92
N TYR A 182 -9.17 -3.37 -10.85
CA TYR A 182 -9.44 -4.80 -10.82
C TYR A 182 -10.93 -5.11 -11.02
N LEU A 183 -11.82 -4.35 -10.39
CA LEU A 183 -13.26 -4.44 -10.64
C LEU A 183 -13.61 -4.20 -12.12
N GLY A 184 -12.99 -3.20 -12.75
CA GLY A 184 -13.16 -2.93 -14.19
C GLY A 184 -12.68 -4.09 -15.07
N GLU A 185 -11.56 -4.72 -14.72
CA GLU A 185 -11.08 -5.91 -15.44
C GLU A 185 -12.01 -7.12 -15.21
N LEU A 186 -12.53 -7.33 -14.00
CA LEU A 186 -13.51 -8.40 -13.73
C LEU A 186 -14.77 -8.22 -14.58
N TYR A 187 -15.24 -6.98 -14.77
CA TYR A 187 -16.32 -6.68 -15.71
C TYR A 187 -15.97 -7.04 -17.16
N ASN A 188 -14.77 -6.71 -17.64
CA ASN A 188 -14.32 -7.06 -19.00
C ASN A 188 -14.32 -8.57 -19.25
N TYR A 189 -14.02 -9.37 -18.23
CA TYR A 189 -14.05 -10.84 -18.29
C TYR A 189 -15.42 -11.45 -17.97
N ARG A 190 -16.49 -10.64 -17.90
CA ARG A 190 -17.88 -11.07 -17.58
C ARG A 190 -18.02 -11.78 -16.23
N MET A 191 -17.15 -11.46 -15.28
CA MET A 191 -17.25 -11.95 -13.90
C MET A 191 -18.31 -11.20 -13.09
N VAL A 192 -18.81 -10.08 -13.61
CA VAL A 192 -19.78 -9.19 -12.97
C VAL A 192 -20.88 -8.94 -13.98
N GLU A 193 -22.14 -9.26 -13.63
CA GLU A 193 -23.29 -8.88 -14.43
C GLU A 193 -23.54 -7.37 -14.32
N SER A 194 -24.18 -6.78 -15.33
CA SER A 194 -24.41 -5.32 -15.39
C SER A 194 -25.13 -4.76 -14.16
N GLY A 195 -25.94 -5.57 -13.46
CA GLY A 195 -26.66 -5.18 -12.24
C GLY A 195 -25.76 -4.81 -11.04
N ASP A 196 -24.60 -5.45 -10.89
CA ASP A 196 -23.71 -5.19 -9.74
C ASP A 196 -22.82 -3.96 -9.96
N VAL A 197 -22.53 -3.62 -11.22
CA VAL A 197 -21.84 -2.36 -11.58
C VAL A 197 -22.69 -1.14 -11.22
N PHE A 198 -24.02 -1.22 -11.34
CA PHE A 198 -24.93 -0.13 -10.95
C PHE A 198 -25.00 0.06 -9.43
N LYS A 199 -24.87 -1.00 -8.62
CA LYS A 199 -24.79 -0.88 -7.15
C LYS A 199 -23.54 -0.12 -6.70
N VAL A 200 -22.40 -0.32 -7.36
CA VAL A 200 -21.17 0.44 -7.05
C VAL A 200 -21.34 1.92 -7.42
N ARG A 201 -22.02 2.24 -8.54
CA ARG A 201 -22.30 3.63 -8.91
C ARG A 201 -23.27 4.33 -7.94
N LEU A 202 -24.21 3.60 -7.35
CA LEU A 202 -25.17 4.12 -6.37
C LEU A 202 -24.54 4.46 -5.01
N ILE A 203 -23.46 3.79 -4.62
CA ILE A 203 -22.76 4.05 -3.35
C ILE A 203 -21.85 5.29 -3.43
N VAL A 204 -21.53 5.74 -4.65
CA VAL A 204 -20.64 6.89 -4.90
C VAL A 204 -21.41 8.23 -4.96
N TYR A 205 -22.73 8.22 -4.80
CA TYR A 205 -23.58 9.42 -4.66
C TYR A 205 -24.10 9.60 -3.24
#